data_AF-M9RWF3-F1
#
_entry.id   AF-M9RWF3-F1
#
_cell.length_a   1.000
_cell.length_b   1.000
_cell.length_c   1.000
_cell.angle_alpha   90.00
_cell.angle_beta   90.00
_cell.angle_gamma   90.00
#
_symmetry.space_group_name_H-M   'P 1'
#
loop_
_entity.id
_entity.type
_entity.pdbx_description
1 polymer ?
#
loop_
_entity_poly.entity_id
_entity_poly.type
_entity_poly.pdbx_seq_one_letter_code
_entity_poly.pdbx_strand_id
1 'polypeptide(L)'
;MPDSANTPVRKSVRRLRWFKEAVQRQIDALSEQTGVKFSVDDKELHSLFLRWLESFEAQKPSEDGKKEDYVNFASGLMLRELINSKPARVTTLPDDADKSNPAYFWPEGYLYVVLCLNIRAAVLEQDFNIKKHVVPEMDEVRTWWSFKENMHEDPNLAIGFFDLFSGIEPSWDMPTIFSARKGRQVAVKYLVRSDNLLKVQSKIKLTKS
;
A
#
# COMPACT_ATOMS: atom_id res chain seq x y z
N MET A 1 -20.18 12.99 -21.05
CA MET A 1 -19.09 12.52 -20.16
C MET A 1 -19.62 12.55 -18.73
N PRO A 2 -19.55 11.47 -17.93
CA PRO A 2 -19.97 11.54 -16.54
C PRO A 2 -18.82 12.00 -15.64
N ASP A 3 -19.14 12.92 -14.72
CA ASP A 3 -18.25 13.63 -13.80
C ASP A 3 -17.36 12.72 -12.94
N SER A 4 -16.05 12.72 -13.20
CA SER A 4 -15.06 11.97 -12.42
C SER A 4 -14.34 12.79 -11.34
N ALA A 5 -14.55 14.11 -11.29
CA ALA A 5 -13.76 15.00 -10.45
C ALA A 5 -14.12 14.98 -8.95
N ASN A 6 -15.26 14.39 -8.56
CA ASN A 6 -15.77 14.49 -7.19
C ASN A 6 -16.17 13.13 -6.55
N THR A 7 -15.77 12.00 -7.15
CA THR A 7 -16.06 10.69 -6.55
C THR A 7 -15.04 10.38 -5.45
N PRO A 8 -15.46 10.14 -4.19
CA PRO A 8 -14.53 9.86 -3.11
C PRO A 8 -13.60 8.68 -3.41
N VAL A 9 -12.30 8.80 -3.12
CA VAL A 9 -11.32 7.72 -3.33
C VAL A 9 -11.79 6.40 -2.72
N ARG A 10 -12.39 6.41 -1.51
CA ARG A 10 -12.95 5.20 -0.87
C ARG A 10 -14.07 4.51 -1.67
N LYS A 11 -14.81 5.24 -2.52
CA LYS A 11 -15.83 4.69 -3.42
C LYS A 11 -15.19 4.24 -4.73
N SER A 12 -14.20 4.99 -5.23
CA SER A 12 -13.49 4.69 -6.47
C SER A 12 -12.65 3.41 -6.36
N VAL A 13 -11.94 3.20 -5.24
CA VAL A 13 -11.13 2.00 -5.02
C VAL A 13 -11.96 0.70 -5.03
N ARG A 14 -13.25 0.79 -4.70
CA ARG A 14 -14.21 -0.32 -4.77
C ARG A 14 -14.75 -0.55 -6.20
N ARG A 15 -14.15 0.06 -7.23
CA ARG A 15 -14.45 -0.19 -8.65
C ARG A 15 -13.25 -0.87 -9.30
N LEU A 16 -13.45 -2.06 -9.84
CA LEU A 16 -12.39 -2.88 -10.46
C LEU A 16 -11.55 -2.09 -11.47
N ARG A 17 -12.19 -1.33 -12.36
CA ARG A 17 -11.49 -0.51 -13.36
C ARG A 17 -10.50 0.47 -12.71
N TRP A 18 -10.94 1.21 -11.70
CA TRP A 18 -10.08 2.17 -11.01
C TRP A 18 -8.95 1.45 -10.28
N PHE A 19 -9.23 0.30 -9.66
CA PHE A 19 -8.22 -0.51 -8.99
C PHE A 19 -7.12 -0.99 -9.96
N LYS A 20 -7.50 -1.52 -11.13
CA LYS A 20 -6.54 -1.88 -12.19
C LYS A 20 -5.70 -0.69 -12.64
N GLU A 21 -6.34 0.46 -12.87
CA GLU A 21 -5.65 1.71 -13.25
C GLU A 21 -4.69 2.21 -12.14
N ALA A 22 -5.00 1.97 -10.86
CA ALA A 22 -4.11 2.31 -9.75
C ALA A 22 -2.88 1.40 -9.70
N VAL A 23 -3.08 0.08 -9.89
CA VAL A 23 -1.98 -0.91 -9.95
C VAL A 23 -1.04 -0.59 -11.11
N GLN A 24 -1.57 -0.34 -12.31
CA GLN A 24 -0.75 -0.02 -13.48
C GLN A 24 0.06 1.26 -13.25
N ARG A 25 -0.58 2.34 -12.76
CA ARG A 25 0.13 3.60 -12.45
C ARG A 25 1.24 3.41 -11.43
N GLN A 26 1.04 2.54 -10.44
CA GLN A 26 2.06 2.26 -9.44
C GLN A 26 3.23 1.44 -10.01
N ILE A 27 2.95 0.50 -10.92
CA ILE A 27 3.97 -0.25 -11.67
C ILE A 27 4.78 0.71 -12.54
N ASP A 28 4.11 1.59 -13.29
CA ASP A 28 4.77 2.54 -14.19
C ASP A 28 5.71 3.47 -13.39
N ALA A 29 5.21 4.03 -12.29
CA ALA A 29 6.00 4.91 -11.42
C ALA A 29 7.21 4.19 -10.80
N LEU A 30 7.03 2.96 -10.31
CA LEU A 30 8.13 2.18 -9.74
C LEU A 30 9.15 1.80 -10.82
N SER A 31 8.67 1.40 -12.00
CA SER A 31 9.51 1.01 -13.14
C SER A 31 10.34 2.18 -13.68
N GLU A 32 9.76 3.38 -13.70
CA GLU A 32 10.46 4.61 -14.09
C GLU A 32 11.56 4.98 -13.09
N GLN A 33 11.28 4.85 -11.79
CA GLN A 33 12.22 5.21 -10.73
C GLN A 33 13.37 4.21 -10.56
N THR A 34 13.08 2.92 -10.71
CA THR A 34 14.01 1.86 -10.31
C THR A 34 14.59 1.09 -11.49
N GLY A 35 13.97 1.17 -12.67
CA GLY A 35 14.31 0.31 -13.81
C GLY A 35 13.74 -1.11 -13.74
N VAL A 36 13.16 -1.53 -12.61
CA VAL A 36 12.52 -2.85 -12.48
C VAL A 36 11.33 -2.96 -13.43
N LYS A 37 11.17 -4.10 -14.10
CA LYS A 37 10.02 -4.37 -14.98
C LYS A 37 9.13 -5.45 -14.40
N PHE A 38 7.84 -5.30 -14.62
CA PHE A 38 6.81 -6.20 -14.12
C PHE A 38 5.92 -6.71 -15.25
N SER A 39 5.43 -7.94 -15.10
CA SER A 39 4.24 -8.43 -15.81
C SER A 39 3.05 -8.49 -14.85
N VAL A 40 1.84 -8.37 -15.38
CA VAL A 40 0.60 -8.42 -14.61
C VAL A 40 -0.31 -9.51 -15.16
N ASP A 41 -0.83 -10.36 -14.27
CA ASP A 41 -1.91 -11.29 -14.56
C ASP A 41 -3.26 -10.63 -14.24
N ASP A 42 -3.97 -10.25 -15.30
CA ASP A 42 -5.26 -9.58 -15.24
C ASP A 42 -6.36 -10.45 -14.60
N LYS A 43 -6.29 -11.78 -14.73
CA LYS A 43 -7.27 -12.70 -14.12
C LYS A 43 -7.05 -12.81 -12.63
N GLU A 44 -5.81 -12.93 -12.19
CA GLU A 44 -5.46 -12.91 -10.77
C GLU A 44 -5.82 -11.58 -10.13
N LEU A 45 -5.56 -10.46 -10.82
CA LEU A 45 -5.89 -9.13 -10.31
C LEU A 45 -7.41 -8.95 -10.12
N HIS A 46 -8.23 -9.48 -11.03
CA HIS A 46 -9.68 -9.51 -10.86
C HIS A 46 -10.09 -10.36 -9.67
N SER A 47 -9.63 -11.62 -9.61
CA SER A 47 -10.00 -12.55 -8.53
C SER A 47 -9.62 -12.01 -7.14
N LEU A 48 -8.43 -11.42 -7.03
CA LEU A 48 -7.95 -10.71 -5.85
C LEU A 48 -8.90 -9.58 -5.43
N PHE A 49 -9.30 -8.75 -6.40
CA PHE A 49 -10.16 -7.60 -6.11
C PHE A 49 -11.49 -8.04 -5.50
N LEU A 50 -12.08 -9.14 -5.99
CA LEU A 50 -13.33 -9.68 -5.45
C LEU A 50 -13.14 -10.22 -4.02
N ARG A 51 -12.09 -11.00 -3.75
CA ARG A 51 -11.78 -11.51 -2.40
C ARG A 51 -11.54 -10.38 -1.39
N TRP A 52 -10.81 -9.35 -1.80
CA TRP A 52 -10.58 -8.18 -0.98
C TRP A 52 -11.89 -7.44 -0.70
N LEU A 53 -12.72 -7.21 -1.73
CA LEU A 53 -13.99 -6.49 -1.57
C LEU A 53 -14.96 -7.24 -0.63
N GLU A 54 -15.01 -8.56 -0.73
CA GLU A 54 -15.78 -9.40 0.19
C GLU A 54 -15.29 -9.27 1.64
N SER A 55 -13.97 -9.38 1.86
CA SER A 55 -13.36 -9.21 3.19
C SER A 55 -13.57 -7.80 3.76
N PHE A 56 -13.58 -6.79 2.88
CA PHE A 56 -13.87 -5.40 3.22
C PHE A 56 -15.33 -5.22 3.67
N GLU A 57 -16.31 -5.73 2.92
CA GLU A 57 -17.71 -5.54 3.34
C GLU A 57 -18.04 -6.34 4.61
N ALA A 58 -17.42 -7.52 4.80
CA ALA A 58 -17.68 -8.38 5.95
C ALA A 58 -17.30 -7.76 7.31
N GLN A 59 -16.33 -6.85 7.34
CA GLN A 59 -15.80 -6.28 8.59
C GLN A 59 -15.98 -4.77 8.72
N LYS A 60 -16.68 -4.15 7.76
CA LYS A 60 -16.88 -2.72 7.73
C LYS A 60 -17.69 -2.24 8.94
N PRO A 61 -17.19 -1.29 9.73
CA PRO A 61 -17.91 -0.80 10.89
C PRO A 61 -19.14 0.01 10.47
N SER A 62 -20.22 -0.14 11.25
CA SER A 62 -21.41 0.72 11.17
C SER A 62 -21.18 2.08 11.83
N GLU A 63 -20.34 2.13 12.86
CA GLU A 63 -20.03 3.34 13.63
C GLU A 63 -19.09 4.29 12.86
N ASP A 64 -19.48 5.56 12.75
CA ASP A 64 -18.69 6.59 12.06
C ASP A 64 -17.30 6.79 12.68
N GLY A 65 -17.19 6.73 14.01
CA GLY A 65 -15.93 6.92 14.74
C GLY A 65 -14.86 5.87 14.47
N LYS A 66 -15.20 4.74 13.82
CA LYS A 66 -14.25 3.66 13.49
C LYS A 66 -13.84 3.66 12.03
N LYS A 67 -14.43 4.52 11.19
CA LYS A 67 -14.19 4.51 9.74
C LYS A 67 -12.74 4.83 9.39
N GLU A 68 -12.11 5.73 10.12
CA GLU A 68 -10.71 6.12 9.88
C GLU A 68 -9.75 4.95 10.14
N ASP A 69 -9.86 4.30 11.30
CA ASP A 69 -9.08 3.09 11.65
C ASP A 69 -9.34 1.95 10.68
N TYR A 70 -10.57 1.84 10.20
CA TYR A 70 -10.94 0.84 9.21
C TYR A 70 -10.24 1.04 7.86
N VAL A 71 -9.90 2.27 7.46
CA VAL A 71 -9.14 2.51 6.23
C VAL A 71 -7.79 1.79 6.29
N ASN A 72 -7.09 1.88 7.42
CA ASN A 72 -5.80 1.21 7.58
C ASN A 72 -5.94 -0.31 7.49
N PHE A 73 -6.89 -0.85 8.25
CA PHE A 73 -7.17 -2.28 8.25
C PHE A 73 -7.57 -2.81 6.86
N ALA A 74 -8.45 -2.09 6.15
CA ALA A 74 -8.86 -2.42 4.79
C ALA A 74 -7.70 -2.43 3.79
N SER A 75 -6.72 -1.54 3.94
CA SER A 75 -5.49 -1.54 3.14
C SER A 75 -4.56 -2.71 3.52
N GLY A 76 -4.51 -3.11 4.79
CA GLY A 76 -3.83 -4.33 5.21
C GLY A 76 -4.46 -5.59 4.63
N LEU A 77 -5.80 -5.68 4.59
CA LEU A 77 -6.51 -6.76 3.89
C LEU A 77 -6.13 -6.83 2.41
N MET A 78 -6.01 -5.66 1.75
CA MET A 78 -5.59 -5.60 0.35
C MET A 78 -4.16 -6.14 0.18
N LEU A 79 -3.24 -5.76 1.07
CA LEU A 79 -1.86 -6.25 1.03
C LEU A 79 -1.80 -7.77 1.19
N ARG A 80 -2.55 -8.34 2.15
CA ARG A 80 -2.67 -9.80 2.32
C ARG A 80 -3.06 -10.47 1.00
N GLU A 81 -4.11 -9.99 0.34
CA GLU A 81 -4.55 -10.58 -0.93
C GLU A 81 -3.49 -10.46 -2.03
N LEU A 82 -2.79 -9.31 -2.12
CA LEU A 82 -1.72 -9.08 -3.10
C LEU A 82 -0.55 -10.05 -2.90
N ILE A 83 -0.13 -10.24 -1.66
CA ILE A 83 0.94 -11.16 -1.28
C ILE A 83 0.56 -12.62 -1.59
N ASN A 84 -0.69 -12.99 -1.35
CA ASN A 84 -1.20 -14.34 -1.64
C ASN A 84 -1.30 -14.62 -3.14
N SER A 85 -1.89 -13.69 -3.89
CA SER A 85 -2.26 -13.91 -5.29
C SER A 85 -1.10 -13.61 -6.25
N LYS A 86 -0.17 -12.74 -5.83
CA LYS A 86 1.00 -12.30 -6.60
C LYS A 86 0.64 -11.90 -8.04
N PRO A 87 -0.33 -10.98 -8.25
CA PRO A 87 -0.83 -10.66 -9.58
C PRO A 87 0.19 -9.92 -10.44
N ALA A 88 1.22 -9.31 -9.84
CA ALA A 88 2.35 -8.74 -10.55
C ALA A 88 3.64 -9.53 -10.24
N ARG A 89 4.49 -9.74 -11.25
CA ARG A 89 5.76 -10.45 -11.10
C ARG A 89 6.88 -9.69 -11.77
N VAL A 90 8.05 -9.67 -11.14
CA VAL A 90 9.23 -9.07 -11.76
C VAL A 90 9.63 -9.91 -12.97
N THR A 91 9.84 -9.23 -14.09
CA THR A 91 10.37 -9.83 -15.33
C THR A 91 11.82 -9.42 -15.57
N THR A 92 12.24 -8.26 -15.06
CA THR A 92 13.60 -7.76 -15.24
C THR A 92 14.01 -6.91 -14.04
N LEU A 93 15.25 -7.13 -13.57
CA LEU A 93 15.94 -6.28 -12.62
C LEU A 93 17.08 -5.54 -13.35
N PRO A 94 17.42 -4.30 -12.97
CA PRO A 94 18.66 -3.66 -13.39
C PRO A 94 19.88 -4.46 -12.94
N ASP A 95 20.94 -4.44 -13.74
CA ASP A 95 22.19 -5.17 -13.44
C ASP A 95 22.91 -4.64 -12.19
N ASP A 96 22.75 -3.35 -11.90
CA ASP A 96 23.35 -2.63 -10.76
C ASP A 96 22.39 -2.49 -9.56
N ALA A 97 21.35 -3.33 -9.50
CA ALA A 97 20.32 -3.28 -8.46
C ALA A 97 20.88 -3.51 -7.03
N ASP A 98 20.93 -2.45 -6.23
CA ASP A 98 21.38 -2.48 -4.83
C ASP A 98 20.39 -3.23 -3.92
N LYS A 99 20.76 -4.45 -3.51
CA LYS A 99 19.93 -5.30 -2.65
C LYS A 99 19.79 -4.80 -1.20
N SER A 100 20.49 -3.75 -0.80
CA SER A 100 20.22 -3.05 0.46
C SER A 100 18.98 -2.16 0.39
N ASN A 101 18.51 -1.83 -0.82
CA ASN A 101 17.26 -1.12 -1.03
C ASN A 101 16.09 -2.12 -1.12
N PRO A 102 15.03 -1.97 -0.30
CA PRO A 102 13.84 -2.82 -0.34
C PRO A 102 13.20 -3.00 -1.72
N ALA A 103 13.20 -1.94 -2.54
CA ALA A 103 12.64 -1.95 -3.90
C ALA A 103 13.39 -2.91 -4.85
N TYR A 104 14.65 -3.24 -4.56
CA TYR A 104 15.44 -4.21 -5.31
C TYR A 104 15.58 -5.56 -4.58
N PHE A 105 15.50 -5.57 -3.24
CA PHE A 105 15.53 -6.77 -2.42
C PHE A 105 14.29 -7.65 -2.67
N TRP A 106 13.10 -7.06 -2.66
CA TRP A 106 11.85 -7.75 -2.96
C TRP A 106 10.87 -6.82 -3.70
N PRO A 107 11.07 -6.63 -5.01
CA PRO A 107 10.33 -5.61 -5.75
C PRO A 107 8.82 -5.83 -5.77
N GLU A 108 8.34 -7.08 -5.82
CA GLU A 108 6.90 -7.37 -5.75
C GLU A 108 6.30 -6.97 -4.40
N GLY A 109 6.95 -7.35 -3.29
CA GLY A 109 6.50 -6.97 -1.95
C GLY A 109 6.50 -5.45 -1.78
N TYR A 110 7.56 -4.79 -2.25
CA TYR A 110 7.69 -3.33 -2.23
C TYR A 110 6.57 -2.64 -3.04
N LEU A 111 6.32 -3.11 -4.26
CA LEU A 111 5.23 -2.63 -5.11
C LEU A 111 3.89 -2.69 -4.38
N TYR A 112 3.57 -3.81 -3.74
CA TYR A 112 2.29 -4.01 -3.06
C TYR A 112 2.14 -3.14 -1.81
N VAL A 113 3.18 -3.01 -1.00
CA VAL A 113 3.17 -2.14 0.19
C VAL A 113 2.96 -0.68 -0.23
N VAL A 114 3.75 -0.18 -1.19
CA VAL A 114 3.65 1.21 -1.66
C VAL A 114 2.28 1.50 -2.28
N LEU A 115 1.73 0.56 -3.06
CA LEU A 115 0.36 0.66 -3.58
C LEU A 115 -0.66 0.86 -2.45
N CYS A 116 -0.64 -0.03 -1.45
CA CYS A 116 -1.58 0.02 -0.32
C CYS A 116 -1.42 1.29 0.52
N LEU A 117 -0.19 1.74 0.77
CA LEU A 117 0.09 2.99 1.47
C LEU A 117 -0.42 4.21 0.70
N ASN A 118 -0.26 4.24 -0.63
CA ASN A 118 -0.73 5.33 -1.47
C ASN A 118 -2.26 5.39 -1.53
N ILE A 119 -2.94 4.25 -1.64
CA ILE A 119 -4.40 4.17 -1.58
C ILE A 119 -4.91 4.62 -0.21
N ARG A 120 -4.33 4.10 0.88
CA ARG A 120 -4.66 4.50 2.25
C ARG A 120 -4.53 6.00 2.42
N ALA A 121 -3.40 6.56 2.03
CA ALA A 121 -3.13 7.98 2.16
C ALA A 121 -4.11 8.84 1.37
N ALA A 122 -4.45 8.45 0.14
CA ALA A 122 -5.42 9.19 -0.67
C ALA A 122 -6.83 9.20 -0.03
N VAL A 123 -7.23 8.11 0.63
CA VAL A 123 -8.48 8.07 1.39
C VAL A 123 -8.39 8.94 2.65
N LEU A 124 -7.32 8.82 3.42
CA LEU A 124 -7.11 9.57 4.66
C LEU A 124 -7.03 11.08 4.42
N GLU A 125 -6.34 11.50 3.36
CA GLU A 125 -6.22 12.91 2.99
C GLU A 125 -7.59 13.48 2.58
N GLN A 126 -8.33 12.78 1.72
CA GLN A 126 -9.59 13.28 1.20
C GLN A 126 -10.73 13.26 2.24
N ASP A 127 -10.83 12.19 3.05
CA ASP A 127 -11.97 11.99 3.94
C ASP A 127 -11.74 12.49 5.38
N PHE A 128 -10.46 12.64 5.79
CA PHE A 128 -10.09 12.97 7.17
C PHE A 128 -9.03 14.08 7.28
N ASN A 129 -8.55 14.65 6.17
CA ASN A 129 -7.50 15.68 6.13
C ASN A 129 -6.18 15.25 6.82
N ILE A 130 -5.88 13.95 6.78
CA ILE A 130 -4.66 13.38 7.36
C ILE A 130 -3.61 13.20 6.26
N LYS A 131 -2.42 13.75 6.49
CA LYS A 131 -1.32 13.73 5.49
C LYS A 131 -0.53 12.42 5.53
N LYS A 132 0.14 12.15 4.41
CA LYS A 132 1.11 11.06 4.27
C LYS A 132 2.21 11.18 5.34
N HIS A 133 2.55 10.04 5.92
CA HIS A 133 3.70 9.87 6.79
C HIS A 133 4.57 8.74 6.21
N VAL A 134 5.89 8.90 6.31
CA VAL A 134 6.87 7.90 5.90
C VAL A 134 7.59 7.46 7.16
N VAL A 135 7.64 6.16 7.38
CA VAL A 135 8.25 5.55 8.55
C VAL A 135 9.63 4.99 8.21
N PRO A 136 10.62 5.02 9.12
CA PRO A 136 11.97 4.50 8.87
C PRO A 136 12.00 3.04 8.39
N GLU A 137 11.03 2.24 8.82
CA GLU A 137 10.88 0.82 8.48
C GLU A 137 10.70 0.59 6.97
N MET A 138 10.24 1.61 6.22
CA MET A 138 10.16 1.54 4.76
C MET A 138 11.53 1.43 4.11
N ASP A 139 12.58 2.00 4.72
CA ASP A 139 13.95 2.01 4.19
C ASP A 139 14.85 0.93 4.84
N GLU A 140 14.37 0.25 5.89
CA GLU A 140 15.15 -0.72 6.64
C GLU A 140 15.05 -2.14 6.06
N VAL A 141 16.05 -2.56 5.28
CA VAL A 141 16.06 -3.89 4.62
C VAL A 141 15.86 -5.08 5.58
N ARG A 142 16.25 -4.96 6.85
CA ARG A 142 16.06 -6.01 7.86
C ARG A 142 14.57 -6.25 8.15
N THR A 143 13.79 -5.18 8.25
CA THR A 143 12.32 -5.26 8.42
C THR A 143 11.68 -5.93 7.21
N TRP A 144 12.16 -5.63 6.00
CA TRP A 144 11.70 -6.30 4.77
C TRP A 144 12.07 -7.77 4.71
N TRP A 145 13.23 -8.16 5.25
CA TRP A 145 13.62 -9.56 5.40
C TRP A 145 12.62 -10.31 6.28
N SER A 146 12.35 -9.77 7.47
CA SER A 146 11.37 -10.35 8.41
C SER A 146 9.99 -10.42 7.77
N PHE A 147 9.56 -9.36 7.10
CA PHE A 147 8.29 -9.34 6.39
C PHE A 147 8.21 -10.46 5.35
N LYS A 148 9.20 -10.55 4.46
CA LYS A 148 9.23 -11.56 3.40
C LYS A 148 9.20 -12.97 3.96
N GLU A 149 9.98 -13.25 5.00
CA GLU A 149 10.02 -14.55 5.68
C GLU A 149 8.66 -14.91 6.27
N ASN A 150 8.05 -14.01 7.04
CA ASN A 150 6.75 -14.26 7.67
C ASN A 150 5.63 -14.44 6.64
N MET A 151 5.71 -13.79 5.48
CA MET A 151 4.71 -13.98 4.41
C MET A 151 4.75 -15.37 3.78
N HIS A 152 5.87 -16.09 3.90
CA HIS A 152 5.94 -17.49 3.49
C HIS A 152 5.26 -18.43 4.48
N GLU A 153 5.19 -18.06 5.77
CA GLU A 153 4.61 -18.88 6.83
C GLU A 153 3.12 -18.57 7.06
N ASP A 154 2.77 -17.30 7.26
CA ASP A 154 1.39 -16.84 7.45
C ASP A 154 1.15 -15.49 6.75
N PRO A 155 0.48 -15.51 5.58
CA PRO A 155 0.13 -14.30 4.86
C PRO A 155 -0.79 -13.34 5.64
N ASN A 156 -1.50 -13.80 6.67
CA ASN A 156 -2.35 -12.92 7.49
C ASN A 156 -1.52 -11.89 8.26
N LEU A 157 -0.25 -12.19 8.55
CA LEU A 157 0.68 -11.26 9.16
C LEU A 157 0.93 -10.01 8.29
N ALA A 158 0.58 -10.05 7.00
CA ALA A 158 0.65 -8.88 6.11
C ALA A 158 -0.10 -7.67 6.69
N ILE A 159 -1.19 -7.89 7.42
CA ILE A 159 -1.97 -6.82 8.02
C ILE A 159 -1.20 -6.16 9.18
N GLY A 160 -0.53 -6.96 10.01
CA GLY A 160 0.35 -6.45 11.09
C GLY A 160 1.59 -5.74 10.55
N PHE A 161 2.24 -6.29 9.52
CA PHE A 161 3.33 -5.58 8.85
C PHE A 161 2.86 -4.30 8.16
N PHE A 162 1.64 -4.27 7.61
CA PHE A 162 1.09 -3.04 7.06
C PHE A 162 0.86 -1.97 8.13
N ASP A 163 0.44 -2.37 9.34
CA ASP A 163 0.36 -1.46 10.49
C ASP A 163 1.73 -0.82 10.75
N LEU A 164 2.79 -1.64 10.82
CA LEU A 164 4.17 -1.20 10.99
C LEU A 164 4.58 -0.19 9.90
N PHE A 165 4.43 -0.54 8.62
CA PHE A 165 4.74 0.36 7.49
C PHE A 165 3.88 1.62 7.44
N SER A 166 2.74 1.63 8.15
CA SER A 166 1.84 2.78 8.24
C SER A 166 2.06 3.65 9.48
N GLY A 167 2.99 3.26 10.36
CA GLY A 167 3.29 3.94 11.63
C GLY A 167 2.27 3.69 12.73
N ILE A 168 1.56 2.56 12.66
CA ILE A 168 0.57 2.13 13.65
C ILE A 168 1.12 0.93 14.41
N GLU A 169 0.81 0.85 15.71
CA GLU A 169 1.15 -0.31 16.52
C GLU A 169 0.57 -1.60 15.90
N PRO A 170 1.41 -2.57 15.53
CA PRO A 170 0.94 -3.76 14.85
C PRO A 170 0.04 -4.66 15.70
N SER A 171 -1.02 -5.18 15.09
CA SER A 171 -1.87 -6.21 15.70
C SER A 171 -1.42 -7.60 15.26
N TRP A 172 -0.48 -8.22 15.98
CA TRP A 172 0.08 -9.53 15.64
C TRP A 172 -0.81 -10.73 16.00
N ASP A 173 -1.57 -10.66 17.10
CA ASP A 173 -2.34 -11.81 17.62
C ASP A 173 -3.61 -12.10 16.80
N MET A 174 -4.35 -11.04 16.43
CA MET A 174 -5.59 -11.14 15.65
C MET A 174 -5.58 -10.17 14.46
N PRO A 175 -4.62 -10.29 13.54
CA PRO A 175 -4.42 -9.34 12.45
C PRO A 175 -5.64 -9.24 11.52
N THR A 176 -6.44 -10.30 11.42
CA THR A 176 -7.57 -10.43 10.50
C THR A 176 -8.91 -9.98 11.07
N ILE A 177 -9.00 -9.60 12.35
CA ILE A 177 -10.26 -9.26 13.03
C ILE A 177 -10.25 -7.79 13.42
N PHE A 178 -10.98 -6.94 12.68
CA PHE A 178 -11.00 -5.50 12.94
C PHE A 178 -11.48 -5.15 14.36
N SER A 179 -12.54 -5.81 14.84
CA SER A 179 -13.14 -5.54 16.15
C SER A 179 -12.25 -5.91 17.34
N ALA A 180 -11.26 -6.79 17.14
CA ALA A 180 -10.31 -7.20 18.18
C ALA A 180 -9.13 -6.21 18.32
N ARG A 181 -9.00 -5.26 17.38
CA ARG A 181 -7.90 -4.31 17.37
C ARG A 181 -8.07 -3.30 18.50
N LYS A 182 -6.98 -3.05 19.22
CA LYS A 182 -6.93 -1.96 20.19
C LYS A 182 -6.97 -0.65 19.40
N GLY A 183 -7.88 0.25 19.76
CA GLY A 183 -8.02 1.56 19.12
C GLY A 183 -6.67 2.29 19.07
N ARG A 184 -6.49 3.14 18.04
CA ARG A 184 -5.20 3.74 17.69
C ARG A 184 -4.51 4.37 18.91
N GLN A 185 -3.44 3.76 19.43
CA GLN A 185 -2.42 4.51 20.17
C GLN A 185 -1.51 5.11 19.11
N VAL A 186 -1.85 6.30 18.63
CA VAL A 186 -0.93 7.05 17.78
C VAL A 186 0.27 7.38 18.65
N ALA A 187 1.36 6.64 18.50
CA ALA A 187 2.66 7.12 18.93
C ALA A 187 2.99 8.31 18.03
N VAL A 188 2.51 9.51 18.41
CA VAL A 188 2.95 10.77 17.80
C VAL A 188 4.41 10.96 18.23
N LYS A 189 5.34 10.34 17.51
CA LYS A 189 6.77 10.55 17.68
C LYS A 189 7.40 11.00 16.36
N TYR A 190 7.48 12.32 16.28
CA TYR A 190 8.49 13.16 15.61
C TYR A 190 8.46 13.34 14.07
N LEU A 191 8.33 14.64 13.75
CA LEU A 191 9.06 15.46 12.77
C LEU A 191 9.43 14.84 11.42
N VAL A 192 8.73 15.34 10.40
CA VAL A 192 9.13 15.39 9.00
C VAL A 192 10.60 15.78 8.88
N ARG A 193 11.43 14.86 8.41
CA ARG A 193 12.63 15.22 7.65
C ARG A 193 12.35 14.96 6.18
N SER A 194 11.75 15.97 5.56
CA SER A 194 11.85 16.20 4.13
C SER A 194 13.33 16.15 3.77
N ASP A 195 13.77 15.15 2.99
CA ASP A 195 14.91 15.34 2.07
C ASP A 195 15.20 14.18 1.09
N ASN A 196 14.42 13.09 1.02
CA ASN A 196 14.64 12.09 -0.06
C ASN A 196 13.41 11.61 -0.85
N LEU A 197 12.23 12.19 -0.64
CA LEU A 197 11.05 11.95 -1.51
C LEU A 197 10.61 13.19 -2.32
N LEU A 198 11.36 14.29 -2.25
CA LEU A 198 11.03 15.57 -2.92
C LEU A 198 11.80 15.87 -4.22
N LYS A 199 12.57 14.93 -4.79
CA LYS A 199 13.14 15.11 -6.14
C LYS A 199 12.15 14.84 -7.29
N VAL A 200 10.87 14.61 -7.00
CA VAL A 200 9.87 14.17 -7.98
C VAL A 200 8.92 15.28 -8.47
N GLN A 201 9.01 16.52 -7.98
CA GLN A 201 8.14 17.62 -8.50
C GLN A 201 8.88 18.84 -9.08
N SER A 202 10.21 18.94 -8.97
CA SER A 202 10.95 20.12 -9.46
C SER A 202 11.44 20.03 -10.92
N LYS A 203 11.36 18.87 -11.59
CA LYS A 203 11.82 18.72 -12.99
C LYS A 203 10.74 18.92 -14.07
N ILE A 204 9.46 19.04 -13.71
CA ILE A 204 8.38 19.20 -14.71
C ILE A 204 8.08 20.69 -15.03
N LYS A 205 8.68 21.65 -14.31
CA LYS A 205 8.42 23.10 -14.52
C LYS A 205 9.47 23.88 -15.32
N LEU A 206 10.51 23.25 -15.89
CA LEU A 206 11.57 23.98 -16.63
C LEU A 206 11.82 23.53 -18.07
N THR A 207 10.90 22.79 -18.68
CA THR A 207 10.94 22.51 -20.13
C THR A 207 9.55 22.58 -20.75
N LYS A 208 8.95 23.77 -20.70
CA LYS A 208 8.15 24.27 -21.81
C LYS A 208 8.60 25.70 -22.09
N SER A 209 9.10 25.88 -23.32
CA SER A 209 9.34 27.17 -23.97
C SER A 209 8.16 28.12 -23.83
#